data_AF-A0A0B1RX63-F1
#
_entry.id   AF-A0A0B1RX63-F1
#
_cell.length_a   1.000
_cell.length_b   1.000
_cell.length_c   1.000
_cell.angle_alpha   90.00
_cell.angle_beta   90.00
_cell.angle_gamma   90.00
#
_symmetry.space_group_name_H-M   'P 1'
#
loop_
_entity.id
_entity.type
_entity.pdbx_description
1 polymer ?
#
loop_
_entity_poly.entity_id
_entity_poly.type
_entity_poly.pdbx_seq_one_letter_code
_entity_poly.pdbx_strand_id
1 'polypeptide(L)'
;MFERLVMNGFPYTTLKVQHRMNTDITKNIVRPYFYPDIIDSESVMWYPPVPGMDKSCFFWVHEVRESTTSDALSRWNDHEAKMIIGLISYLKKQGIGFEEITVLAAYSAQTTLLREAVAKTFSISDPNKTVSVQTVDSFQGKENRIVIVSLVRSEMEGIGFLATKNRITVALTRAKHGMYVVANFGYLSECSSFWNKICNTMFENNLISSVLKIKCQSHGNVQEIIDPNDFDEKSPEGGCQEICGAALSCGHTCPRRCHPIDDHLSYRCLQPCMKKCKEERFRHQCQRLCSEVKDLLDLS
;
A
#
# COMPACT_ATOMS: atom_id res chain seq x y z
N MET A 1 -11.11 34.88 3.55
CA MET A 1 -12.33 35.57 3.07
C MET A 1 -13.60 34.77 3.37
N PHE A 2 -13.68 33.49 2.97
CA PHE A 2 -14.84 32.63 3.22
C PHE A 2 -15.18 32.43 4.71
N GLU A 3 -14.20 32.05 5.55
CA GLU A 3 -14.41 31.86 7.00
C GLU A 3 -15.01 33.10 7.68
N ARG A 4 -14.53 34.29 7.31
CA ARG A 4 -15.03 35.57 7.81
C ARG A 4 -16.49 35.82 7.43
N LEU A 5 -16.93 35.41 6.23
CA LEU A 5 -18.32 35.56 5.81
C LEU A 5 -19.25 34.62 6.61
N VAL A 6 -18.82 33.37 6.80
CA VAL A 6 -19.56 32.40 7.63
C VAL A 6 -19.67 32.90 9.08
N MET A 7 -18.56 33.39 9.65
CA MET A 7 -18.56 33.96 11.01
C MET A 7 -19.43 35.21 11.14
N ASN A 8 -19.64 35.95 10.05
CA ASN A 8 -20.52 37.12 9.99
C ASN A 8 -21.98 36.76 9.62
N GLY A 9 -22.36 35.48 9.68
CA GLY A 9 -23.75 35.05 9.49
C GLY A 9 -24.26 35.07 8.04
N PHE A 10 -23.36 35.13 7.05
CA PHE A 10 -23.77 34.97 5.65
C PHE A 10 -24.31 33.56 5.41
N PRO A 11 -25.40 33.40 4.65
CA PRO A 11 -25.98 32.09 4.36
C PRO A 11 -25.01 31.23 3.56
N TYR A 12 -24.93 29.96 3.91
CA TYR A 12 -24.14 28.97 3.20
C TYR A 12 -24.91 27.65 3.10
N THR A 13 -24.50 26.80 2.16
CA THR A 13 -25.02 25.44 2.01
C THR A 13 -23.86 24.46 2.15
N THR A 14 -24.08 23.37 2.87
CA THR A 14 -23.08 22.32 3.08
C THR A 14 -23.45 21.08 2.30
N LEU A 15 -22.55 20.61 1.45
CA LEU A 15 -22.66 19.30 0.81
C LEU A 15 -22.35 18.22 1.86
N LYS A 16 -23.31 17.32 2.09
CA LYS A 16 -23.21 16.27 3.12
C LYS A 16 -22.84 14.90 2.56
N VAL A 17 -23.09 14.64 1.28
CA VAL A 17 -22.87 13.31 0.68
C VAL A 17 -21.45 13.22 0.12
N GLN A 18 -20.72 12.15 0.47
CA GLN A 18 -19.37 11.88 -0.02
C GLN A 18 -19.36 10.67 -0.98
N HIS A 19 -18.59 10.79 -2.06
CA HIS A 19 -18.50 9.81 -3.15
C HIS A 19 -17.08 9.24 -3.35
N ARG A 20 -16.18 9.50 -2.41
CA ARG A 20 -14.75 9.26 -2.56
C ARG A 20 -14.26 8.09 -1.73
N MET A 21 -14.40 8.21 -0.41
CA MET A 21 -13.64 7.42 0.55
C MET A 21 -14.38 6.14 0.89
N ASN A 22 -13.63 5.05 1.04
CA ASN A 22 -14.11 3.82 1.64
C ASN A 22 -14.71 4.09 3.02
N THR A 23 -15.78 3.37 3.35
CA THR A 23 -16.55 3.52 4.59
C THR A 23 -15.72 3.33 5.86
N ASP A 24 -14.65 2.54 5.82
CA ASP A 24 -13.74 2.37 6.97
C ASP A 24 -13.04 3.68 7.32
N ILE A 25 -12.61 4.44 6.30
CA ILE A 25 -11.97 5.75 6.51
C ILE A 25 -13.01 6.73 7.07
N THR A 26 -14.21 6.76 6.49
CA THR A 26 -15.23 7.72 6.93
C THR A 26 -15.75 7.43 8.32
N LYS A 27 -15.99 6.16 8.65
CA LYS A 27 -16.49 5.72 9.96
C LYS A 27 -15.47 5.95 11.08
N ASN A 28 -14.21 5.60 10.87
CA ASN A 28 -13.22 5.58 11.95
C ASN A 28 -12.45 6.90 12.09
N ILE A 29 -12.39 7.71 11.02
CA ILE A 29 -11.57 8.93 11.00
C ILE A 29 -12.39 10.17 10.65
N VAL A 30 -13.15 10.15 9.56
CA VAL A 30 -13.80 11.39 9.06
C VAL A 30 -14.94 11.86 9.96
N ARG A 31 -15.91 10.99 10.24
CA ARG A 31 -17.08 11.33 11.05
C ARG A 31 -16.73 11.69 12.50
N PRO A 32 -15.86 10.95 13.22
CA PRO A 32 -15.58 11.25 14.61
C PRO A 32 -14.78 12.54 14.83
N TYR A 33 -13.94 12.96 13.86
CA TYR A 33 -12.95 14.02 14.10
C TYR A 33 -13.04 15.25 13.19
N PHE A 34 -13.56 15.09 11.98
CA PHE A 34 -13.52 16.14 10.96
C PHE A 34 -14.90 16.63 10.56
N TYR A 35 -15.77 15.73 10.11
CA TYR A 35 -17.08 16.05 9.54
C TYR A 35 -18.16 15.06 10.01
N PRO A 36 -18.82 15.31 11.16
CA PRO A 36 -19.76 14.36 11.78
C PRO A 36 -21.01 14.10 10.93
N ASP A 37 -21.46 15.09 10.17
CA ASP A 37 -22.70 15.02 9.38
C ASP A 37 -22.49 14.45 7.97
N ILE A 38 -21.29 13.95 7.64
CA ILE A 38 -21.00 13.42 6.30
C ILE A 38 -21.66 12.05 6.12
N ILE A 39 -22.28 11.84 4.97
CA ILE A 39 -23.04 10.64 4.61
C ILE A 39 -22.35 9.94 3.45
N ASP A 40 -22.13 8.63 3.60
CA ASP A 40 -21.56 7.79 2.55
C ASP A 40 -22.59 7.54 1.45
N SER A 41 -22.21 7.82 0.19
CA SER A 41 -23.03 7.48 -0.97
C SER A 41 -23.02 5.99 -1.27
N GLU A 42 -24.05 5.50 -1.97
CA GLU A 42 -24.12 4.10 -2.39
C GLU A 42 -22.89 3.67 -3.22
N SER A 43 -22.32 4.58 -4.01
CA SER A 43 -21.13 4.27 -4.83
C SER A 43 -19.91 3.82 -4.03
N VAL A 44 -19.75 4.25 -2.78
CA VAL A 44 -18.60 3.84 -1.94
C VAL A 44 -18.87 2.58 -1.12
N MET A 45 -20.13 2.17 -1.00
CA MET A 45 -20.53 0.97 -0.25
C MET A 45 -20.07 -0.31 -0.95
N TRP A 46 -19.87 -0.25 -2.27
CA TRP A 46 -19.49 -1.38 -3.13
C TRP A 46 -18.00 -1.41 -3.47
N TYR A 47 -17.17 -0.62 -2.78
CA TYR A 47 -15.73 -0.65 -3.04
C TYR A 47 -15.15 -2.02 -2.68
N PRO A 48 -14.39 -2.64 -3.60
CA PRO A 48 -13.72 -3.90 -3.29
C PRO A 48 -12.66 -3.68 -2.21
N PRO A 49 -12.36 -4.71 -1.41
CA PRO A 49 -11.22 -4.67 -0.49
C PRO A 49 -9.93 -4.39 -1.25
N VAL A 50 -8.94 -3.83 -0.56
CA VAL A 50 -7.61 -3.64 -1.15
C VAL A 50 -6.97 -5.02 -1.35
N PRO A 51 -6.59 -5.41 -2.58
CA PRO A 51 -5.99 -6.71 -2.86
C PRO A 51 -4.79 -6.98 -1.95
N GLY A 52 -4.77 -8.17 -1.34
CA GLY A 52 -3.69 -8.60 -0.47
C GLY A 52 -3.67 -8.01 0.94
N MET A 53 -4.57 -7.09 1.29
CA MET A 53 -4.56 -6.40 2.58
C MET A 53 -5.71 -6.89 3.46
N ASP A 54 -5.47 -7.05 4.77
CA ASP A 54 -6.53 -7.45 5.71
C ASP A 54 -7.53 -6.31 5.97
N LYS A 55 -7.03 -5.07 6.02
CA LYS A 55 -7.82 -3.85 6.28
C LYS A 55 -7.55 -2.81 5.20
N SER A 56 -8.60 -2.11 4.78
CA SER A 56 -8.51 -1.00 3.83
C SER A 56 -7.98 0.30 4.47
N CYS A 57 -8.05 0.42 5.79
CA CYS A 57 -7.52 1.55 6.55
C CYS A 57 -6.68 1.03 7.71
N PHE A 58 -5.40 1.41 7.80
CA PHE A 58 -4.53 0.92 8.87
C PHE A 58 -3.42 1.91 9.25
N PHE A 59 -3.13 2.02 10.54
CA PHE A 59 -2.04 2.81 11.11
C PHE A 59 -0.91 1.85 11.54
N TRP A 60 0.17 1.86 10.77
CA TRP A 60 1.34 1.02 10.98
C TRP A 60 2.35 1.73 11.88
N VAL A 61 2.50 1.24 13.10
CA VAL A 61 3.28 1.87 14.17
C VAL A 61 4.74 1.44 14.12
N HIS A 62 5.65 2.39 14.34
CA HIS A 62 7.05 2.11 14.69
C HIS A 62 7.51 3.05 15.80
N GLU A 63 8.64 2.74 16.44
CA GLU A 63 9.24 3.59 17.49
C GLU A 63 10.59 4.18 17.06
N VAL A 64 10.99 3.99 15.80
CA VAL A 64 12.27 4.47 15.26
C VAL A 64 12.32 5.98 15.16
N ARG A 65 13.43 6.56 15.65
CA ARG A 65 13.69 7.99 15.69
C ARG A 65 13.96 8.59 14.31
N GLU A 66 13.49 9.82 14.10
CA GLU A 66 13.71 10.65 12.92
C GLU A 66 15.14 11.19 12.86
N SER A 67 15.61 11.40 11.63
CA SER A 67 16.84 12.09 11.30
C SER A 67 16.55 13.56 11.03
N THR A 68 17.47 14.44 11.42
CA THR A 68 17.34 15.89 11.22
C THR A 68 18.68 16.51 10.82
N THR A 69 18.63 17.58 10.03
CA THR A 69 19.80 18.44 9.78
C THR A 69 20.19 19.23 11.05
N SER A 70 21.43 19.75 11.07
CA SER A 70 21.97 20.54 12.19
C SER A 70 21.19 21.83 12.46
N ASP A 71 20.49 22.36 11.46
CA ASP A 71 19.59 23.53 11.57
C ASP A 71 18.13 23.16 11.95
N ALA A 72 17.84 21.88 12.14
CA ALA A 72 16.51 21.33 12.46
C ALA A 72 15.37 21.67 11.48
N LEU A 73 15.69 22.19 10.28
CA LEU A 73 14.70 22.57 9.27
C LEU A 73 14.23 21.37 8.43
N SER A 74 15.09 20.38 8.24
CA SER A 74 14.85 19.20 7.41
C SER A 74 14.74 17.96 8.29
N ARG A 75 13.58 17.30 8.26
CA ARG A 75 13.30 16.06 9.01
C ARG A 75 12.86 14.93 8.08
N TRP A 76 13.41 13.74 8.28
CA TRP A 76 13.06 12.54 7.52
C TRP A 76 13.20 11.30 8.41
N ASN A 77 12.60 10.20 7.97
CA ASN A 77 12.66 8.92 8.67
C ASN A 77 12.93 7.81 7.66
N ASP A 78 14.17 7.29 7.71
CA ASP A 78 14.64 6.21 6.86
C ASP A 78 13.88 4.89 7.08
N HIS A 79 13.42 4.65 8.31
CA HIS A 79 12.65 3.45 8.63
C HIS A 79 11.25 3.53 8.02
N GLU A 80 10.55 4.67 8.17
CA GLU A 80 9.27 4.90 7.47
C GLU A 80 9.42 4.73 5.96
N ALA A 81 10.50 5.25 5.37
CA ALA A 81 10.75 5.10 3.95
C ALA A 81 10.88 3.63 3.54
N LYS A 82 11.61 2.80 4.30
CA LYS A 82 11.73 1.36 4.04
C LYS A 82 10.38 0.63 4.16
N MET A 83 9.60 0.94 5.19
CA MET A 83 8.25 0.37 5.39
C MET A 83 7.34 0.67 4.20
N ILE A 84 7.35 1.93 3.76
CA ILE A 84 6.53 2.38 2.63
C ILE A 84 6.97 1.72 1.32
N ILE A 85 8.27 1.61 1.06
CA ILE A 85 8.79 0.94 -0.13
C ILE A 85 8.45 -0.56 -0.14
N GLY A 86 8.57 -1.23 1.01
CA GLY A 86 8.15 -2.63 1.16
C GLY A 86 6.65 -2.80 0.85
N LEU A 87 5.81 -1.93 1.40
CA LEU A 87 4.37 -1.95 1.15
C LEU A 87 4.03 -1.67 -0.32
N ILE A 88 4.69 -0.71 -0.97
CA ILE A 88 4.50 -0.43 -2.40
C ILE A 88 4.90 -1.63 -3.24
N SER A 89 6.04 -2.26 -2.94
CA SER A 89 6.52 -3.47 -3.63
C SER A 89 5.50 -4.60 -3.50
N TYR A 90 4.98 -4.82 -2.29
CA TYR A 90 3.93 -5.80 -2.05
C TYR A 90 2.64 -5.50 -2.84
N LEU A 91 2.11 -4.27 -2.75
CA LEU A 91 0.90 -3.87 -3.49
C LEU A 91 1.08 -4.02 -5.00
N LYS A 92 2.28 -3.76 -5.52
CA LYS A 92 2.60 -4.00 -6.92
C LYS A 92 2.53 -5.50 -7.26
N LYS A 93 3.06 -6.37 -6.40
CA LYS A 93 2.91 -7.83 -6.53
C LYS A 93 1.45 -8.27 -6.43
N GLN A 94 0.55 -7.50 -5.80
CA GLN A 94 -0.90 -7.73 -5.80
C GLN A 94 -1.63 -7.28 -7.08
N GLY A 95 -0.90 -6.72 -8.06
CA GLY A 95 -1.46 -6.23 -9.32
C GLY A 95 -1.94 -4.77 -9.27
N ILE A 96 -1.62 -4.02 -8.22
CA ILE A 96 -1.94 -2.58 -8.17
C ILE A 96 -0.96 -1.79 -9.06
N GLY A 97 -1.50 -0.89 -9.90
CA GLY A 97 -0.72 0.04 -10.71
C GLY A 97 0.08 1.02 -9.85
N PHE A 98 1.24 1.46 -10.30
CA PHE A 98 2.03 2.44 -9.53
C PHE A 98 1.33 3.80 -9.50
N GLU A 99 0.67 4.16 -10.60
CA GLU A 99 -0.18 5.34 -10.77
C GLU A 99 -1.38 5.37 -9.81
N GLU A 100 -1.82 4.21 -9.33
CA GLU A 100 -2.93 4.06 -8.38
C GLU A 100 -2.49 4.31 -6.92
N ILE A 101 -1.19 4.49 -6.69
CA ILE A 101 -0.59 4.71 -5.38
C ILE A 101 -0.02 6.13 -5.30
N THR A 102 -0.41 6.84 -4.24
CA THR A 102 0.23 8.09 -3.85
C THR A 102 0.85 7.96 -2.47
N VAL A 103 2.08 8.44 -2.32
CA VAL A 103 2.71 8.63 -1.01
C VAL A 103 2.66 10.10 -0.63
N LEU A 104 2.08 10.40 0.54
CA LEU A 104 2.07 11.72 1.14
C LEU A 104 3.06 11.77 2.29
N ALA A 105 3.96 12.74 2.28
CA ALA A 105 4.83 13.00 3.41
C ALA A 105 4.50 14.35 4.05
N ALA A 106 4.58 14.41 5.37
CA ALA A 106 4.42 15.66 6.12
C ALA A 106 5.57 16.66 5.87
N TYR A 107 6.74 16.16 5.48
CA TYR A 107 7.97 16.95 5.32
C TYR A 107 8.57 16.80 3.92
N SER A 108 9.12 17.90 3.39
CA SER A 108 9.71 17.94 2.05
C SER A 108 10.94 17.02 1.94
N ALA A 109 11.76 16.93 2.98
CA ALA A 109 12.94 16.07 2.99
C ALA A 109 12.57 14.58 2.89
N GLN A 110 11.54 14.17 3.62
CA GLN A 110 10.96 12.83 3.49
C GLN A 110 10.40 12.58 2.08
N THR A 111 9.80 13.60 1.45
CA THR A 111 9.33 13.51 0.05
C THR A 111 10.50 13.24 -0.90
N THR A 112 11.63 13.93 -0.74
CA THR A 112 12.84 13.72 -1.54
C THR A 112 13.40 12.31 -1.34
N LEU A 113 13.56 11.88 -0.08
CA LEU A 113 14.03 10.54 0.27
C LEU A 113 13.16 9.44 -0.37
N LEU A 114 11.84 9.56 -0.26
CA LEU A 114 10.90 8.60 -0.82
C LEU A 114 10.94 8.57 -2.35
N ARG A 115 11.10 9.73 -3.02
CA ARG A 115 11.24 9.77 -4.49
C ARG A 115 12.49 9.03 -4.95
N GLU A 116 13.61 9.26 -4.28
CA GLU A 116 14.87 8.58 -4.58
C GLU A 116 14.75 7.07 -4.33
N ALA A 117 14.14 6.67 -3.22
CA ALA A 117 13.92 5.27 -2.90
C ALA A 117 12.99 4.58 -3.92
N VAL A 118 11.90 5.22 -4.35
CA VAL A 118 11.01 4.71 -5.40
C VAL A 118 11.77 4.55 -6.72
N ALA A 119 12.52 5.57 -7.14
CA ALA A 119 13.29 5.53 -8.39
C ALA A 119 14.35 4.42 -8.38
N LYS A 120 15.06 4.26 -7.25
CA LYS A 120 16.09 3.24 -7.08
C LYS A 120 15.52 1.83 -7.09
N THR A 121 14.40 1.59 -6.41
CA THR A 121 13.84 0.25 -6.24
C THR A 121 13.09 -0.26 -7.47
N PHE A 122 12.33 0.60 -8.15
CA PHE A 122 11.40 0.15 -9.19
C PHE A 122 11.89 0.40 -10.62
N SER A 123 13.07 1.04 -10.80
CA SER A 123 13.71 1.31 -12.11
C SER A 123 12.71 1.67 -13.20
N ILE A 124 11.90 2.70 -12.93
CA ILE A 124 10.71 3.02 -13.73
C ILE A 124 11.14 3.75 -15.01
N SER A 125 10.91 3.12 -16.16
CA SER A 125 11.26 3.66 -17.48
C SER A 125 10.27 4.72 -17.99
N ASP A 126 9.01 4.65 -17.56
CA ASP A 126 7.95 5.58 -17.95
C ASP A 126 7.58 6.51 -16.76
N PRO A 127 7.89 7.82 -16.84
CA PRO A 127 7.56 8.78 -15.79
C PRO A 127 6.06 8.86 -15.46
N ASN A 128 5.18 8.47 -16.37
CA ASN A 128 3.72 8.50 -16.16
C ASN A 128 3.20 7.23 -15.46
N LYS A 129 4.02 6.20 -15.28
CA LYS A 129 3.66 4.95 -14.59
C LYS A 129 4.47 4.78 -13.30
N THR A 130 4.57 5.86 -12.54
CA THR A 130 5.30 5.91 -11.28
C THR A 130 4.40 6.24 -10.10
N VAL A 131 4.88 5.91 -8.90
CA VAL A 131 4.23 6.26 -7.65
C VAL A 131 4.33 7.77 -7.45
N SER A 132 3.19 8.42 -7.21
CA SER A 132 3.18 9.86 -6.95
C SER A 132 3.64 10.15 -5.53
N VAL A 133 4.78 10.82 -5.35
CA VAL A 133 5.29 11.20 -4.02
C VAL A 133 5.20 12.72 -3.86
N GLN A 134 4.35 13.18 -2.94
CA GLN A 134 4.04 14.60 -2.75
C GLN A 134 3.96 14.97 -1.27
N THR A 135 4.10 16.27 -0.98
CA THR A 135 3.79 16.78 0.36
C THR A 135 2.28 16.87 0.54
N VAL A 136 1.80 16.80 1.78
CA VAL A 136 0.37 16.94 2.09
C VAL A 136 -0.21 18.26 1.53
N ASP A 137 0.52 19.37 1.66
CA ASP A 137 0.08 20.69 1.17
C ASP A 137 -0.07 20.72 -0.37
N SER A 138 0.82 20.05 -1.12
CA SER A 138 0.76 20.05 -2.60
C SER A 138 -0.26 19.07 -3.19
N PHE A 139 -0.88 18.24 -2.34
CA PHE A 139 -1.90 17.26 -2.72
C PHE A 139 -3.34 17.73 -2.46
N GLN A 140 -3.54 19.00 -2.08
CA GLN A 140 -4.88 19.54 -1.88
C GLN A 140 -5.71 19.45 -3.17
N GLY A 141 -6.93 18.93 -3.05
CA GLY A 141 -7.85 18.77 -4.18
C GLY A 141 -7.60 17.53 -5.05
N LYS A 142 -6.51 16.80 -4.82
CA LYS A 142 -6.23 15.52 -5.50
C LYS A 142 -6.75 14.34 -4.68
N GLU A 143 -6.87 13.18 -5.32
CA GLU A 143 -7.26 11.90 -4.73
C GLU A 143 -6.53 10.76 -5.48
N ASN A 144 -6.35 9.61 -4.82
CA ASN A 144 -5.86 8.41 -5.49
C ASN A 144 -6.50 7.14 -4.89
N ARG A 145 -6.43 6.02 -5.60
CA ARG A 145 -7.02 4.74 -5.16
C ARG A 145 -6.44 4.32 -3.82
N ILE A 146 -5.11 4.31 -3.71
CA ILE A 146 -4.38 4.02 -2.47
C ILE A 146 -3.54 5.22 -2.09
N VAL A 147 -3.62 5.63 -0.82
CA VAL A 147 -2.77 6.67 -0.26
C VAL A 147 -2.00 6.13 0.94
N ILE A 148 -0.68 6.25 0.89
CA ILE A 148 0.21 5.91 1.99
C ILE A 148 0.73 7.22 2.58
N VAL A 149 0.70 7.38 3.89
CA VAL A 149 1.06 8.63 4.57
C VAL A 149 2.25 8.39 5.50
N SER A 150 3.29 9.21 5.38
CA SER A 150 4.47 9.26 6.25
C SER A 150 4.41 10.51 7.12
N LEU A 151 4.35 10.34 8.44
CA LEU A 151 4.25 11.47 9.37
C LEU A 151 5.60 11.92 9.92
N VAL A 152 6.64 11.08 9.85
CA VAL A 152 8.05 11.34 10.20
C VAL A 152 8.31 11.54 11.70
N ARG A 153 7.49 12.35 12.36
CA ARG A 153 7.78 12.90 13.69
C ARG A 153 7.89 11.86 14.78
N SER A 154 8.99 11.94 15.52
CA SER A 154 9.28 11.04 16.63
C SER A 154 10.05 11.67 17.79
N GLU A 155 10.27 13.00 17.83
CA GLU A 155 11.06 13.63 18.91
C GLU A 155 10.68 15.06 19.33
N MET A 156 10.84 15.29 20.66
CA MET A 156 10.73 16.42 21.62
C MET A 156 10.45 17.87 21.19
N GLU A 157 10.52 18.27 19.93
CA GLU A 157 10.23 19.68 19.54
C GLU A 157 8.76 19.93 19.16
N GLY A 158 7.86 19.04 19.60
CA GLY A 158 6.42 19.08 19.32
C GLY A 158 6.08 18.74 17.86
N ILE A 159 4.84 18.38 17.55
CA ILE A 159 4.48 17.74 16.26
C ILE A 159 4.48 18.68 15.02
N GLY A 160 4.75 19.97 15.18
CA GLY A 160 4.95 20.93 14.10
C GLY A 160 3.82 20.94 13.06
N PHE A 161 4.15 20.55 11.81
CA PHE A 161 3.22 20.46 10.68
C PHE A 161 1.92 19.70 11.00
N LEU A 162 2.03 18.69 11.86
CA LEU A 162 0.93 17.80 12.26
C LEU A 162 0.03 18.39 13.34
N ALA A 163 0.30 19.60 13.84
CA ALA A 163 -0.57 20.30 14.79
C ALA A 163 -1.80 20.92 14.11
N THR A 164 -1.71 21.24 12.82
CA THR A 164 -2.78 21.92 12.09
C THR A 164 -3.85 20.92 11.66
N LYS A 165 -5.04 21.01 12.26
CA LYS A 165 -6.19 20.15 11.94
C LYS A 165 -6.45 20.03 10.44
N ASN A 166 -6.44 21.14 9.70
CA ASN A 166 -6.67 21.16 8.25
C ASN A 166 -5.68 20.28 7.47
N ARG A 167 -4.40 20.22 7.88
CA ARG A 167 -3.39 19.40 7.22
C ARG A 167 -3.59 17.92 7.51
N ILE A 168 -3.96 17.57 8.74
CA ILE A 168 -4.33 16.20 9.11
C ILE A 168 -5.57 15.78 8.31
N THR A 169 -6.58 16.65 8.22
CA THR A 169 -7.78 16.40 7.41
C THR A 169 -7.38 16.10 5.98
N VAL A 170 -6.53 16.93 5.35
CA VAL A 170 -6.08 16.68 3.99
C VAL A 170 -5.42 15.31 3.92
N ALA A 171 -4.37 15.04 4.72
CA ALA A 171 -3.62 13.79 4.68
C ALA A 171 -4.51 12.53 4.81
N LEU A 172 -5.50 12.56 5.72
CA LEU A 172 -6.33 11.41 6.04
C LEU A 172 -7.60 11.25 5.18
N THR A 173 -7.80 12.09 4.15
CA THR A 173 -9.04 12.08 3.32
C THR A 173 -8.78 12.03 1.82
N ARG A 174 -7.58 11.62 1.41
CA ARG A 174 -7.16 11.56 0.00
C ARG A 174 -7.36 10.19 -0.65
N ALA A 175 -7.42 9.14 0.15
CA ALA A 175 -7.61 7.77 -0.33
C ALA A 175 -9.05 7.53 -0.78
N LYS A 176 -9.20 6.78 -1.87
CA LYS A 176 -10.50 6.25 -2.28
C LYS A 176 -10.76 4.87 -1.67
N HIS A 177 -9.88 3.91 -1.95
CA HIS A 177 -10.05 2.52 -1.54
C HIS A 177 -9.21 2.18 -0.30
N GLY A 178 -7.94 2.57 -0.28
CA GLY A 178 -6.97 2.14 0.73
C GLY A 178 -6.19 3.29 1.35
N MET A 179 -6.07 3.32 2.67
CA MET A 179 -5.23 4.27 3.39
C MET A 179 -4.32 3.58 4.41
N TYR A 180 -3.02 3.85 4.31
CA TYR A 180 -2.03 3.29 5.23
C TYR A 180 -1.19 4.43 5.80
N VAL A 181 -1.13 4.58 7.12
CA VAL A 181 -0.37 5.66 7.76
C VAL A 181 0.78 5.05 8.54
N VAL A 182 2.00 5.47 8.24
CA VAL A 182 3.23 5.03 8.92
C VAL A 182 3.72 6.17 9.79
N ALA A 183 3.86 5.92 11.09
CA ALA A 183 4.30 6.92 12.05
C ALA A 183 4.71 6.35 13.41
N ASN A 184 5.41 7.17 14.19
CA ASN A 184 5.54 6.98 15.63
C ASN A 184 4.30 7.52 16.38
N PHE A 185 3.27 6.68 16.45
CA PHE A 185 2.01 7.04 17.11
C PHE A 185 2.11 7.16 18.63
N GLY A 186 3.10 6.54 19.27
CA GLY A 186 3.39 6.75 20.70
C GLY A 186 3.73 8.22 20.95
N TYR A 187 4.72 8.73 20.22
CA TYR A 187 5.13 10.13 20.29
C TYR A 187 4.01 11.11 19.91
N LEU A 188 3.26 10.82 18.83
CA LEU A 188 2.15 11.69 18.40
C LEU A 188 1.04 11.78 19.44
N SER A 189 0.73 10.67 20.10
CA SER A 189 -0.32 10.59 21.12
C SER A 189 0.07 11.32 22.41
N GLU A 190 1.34 11.31 22.78
CA GLU A 190 1.85 12.07 23.92
C GLU A 190 1.82 13.57 23.66
N CYS A 191 2.20 13.98 22.44
CA CYS A 191 2.33 15.40 22.10
C CYS A 191 1.01 16.09 21.71
N SER A 192 -0.05 15.34 21.40
CA SER A 192 -1.31 15.92 20.95
C SER A 192 -2.52 15.12 21.40
N SER A 193 -3.41 15.79 22.15
CA SER A 193 -4.69 15.24 22.57
C SER A 193 -5.61 14.89 21.38
N PHE A 194 -5.43 15.53 20.23
CA PHE A 194 -6.17 15.20 19.02
C PHE A 194 -5.69 13.87 18.42
N TRP A 195 -4.39 13.68 18.28
CA TRP A 195 -3.82 12.40 17.84
C TRP A 195 -4.09 11.28 18.83
N ASN A 196 -4.00 11.55 20.13
CA ASN A 196 -4.36 10.58 21.17
C ASN A 196 -5.79 10.03 20.98
N LYS A 197 -6.76 10.91 20.73
CA LYS A 197 -8.15 10.51 20.46
C LYS A 197 -8.26 9.64 19.22
N ILE A 198 -7.61 10.03 18.11
CA ILE A 198 -7.60 9.24 16.86
C ILE A 198 -7.00 7.86 17.12
N CYS A 199 -5.84 7.80 17.78
CA CYS A 199 -5.15 6.55 18.09
C CYS A 199 -6.02 5.62 18.94
N ASN A 200 -6.74 6.14 19.94
CA ASN A 200 -7.63 5.34 20.78
C ASN A 200 -8.77 4.70 19.95
N THR A 201 -9.44 5.47 19.09
CA THR A 201 -10.48 4.89 18.23
C THR A 201 -9.92 3.92 17.20
N MET A 202 -8.74 4.18 16.64
CA MET A 202 -8.08 3.22 15.75
C MET A 202 -7.71 1.93 16.51
N PHE A 203 -7.32 2.03 17.77
CA PHE A 203 -6.98 0.89 18.64
C PHE A 203 -8.20 0.05 18.97
N GLU A 204 -9.28 0.67 19.42
CA GLU A 204 -10.57 0.00 19.70
C GLU A 204 -11.11 -0.77 18.49
N ASN A 205 -10.85 -0.28 17.27
CA ASN A 205 -11.29 -0.90 16.03
C ASN A 205 -10.27 -1.88 15.42
N ASN A 206 -9.15 -2.17 16.09
CA ASN A 206 -8.06 -3.01 15.59
C ASN A 206 -7.45 -2.51 14.26
N LEU A 207 -7.33 -1.19 14.10
CA LEU A 207 -6.81 -0.52 12.90
C LEU A 207 -5.45 0.17 13.14
N ILE A 208 -4.83 -0.04 14.29
CA ILE A 208 -3.50 0.47 14.64
C ILE A 208 -2.70 -0.63 15.33
N SER A 209 -1.50 -0.91 14.83
CA SER A 209 -0.54 -1.83 15.45
C SER A 209 0.85 -1.68 14.83
N SER A 210 1.86 -2.19 15.50
CA SER A 210 3.18 -2.42 14.89
C SER A 210 3.17 -3.58 13.89
N VAL A 211 2.12 -4.43 13.92
CA VAL A 211 1.96 -5.59 13.04
C VAL A 211 0.92 -5.28 11.96
N LEU A 212 1.37 -5.12 10.73
CA LEU A 212 0.52 -5.01 9.55
C LEU A 212 0.13 -6.41 9.06
N LYS A 213 -1.17 -6.67 8.92
CA LYS A 213 -1.67 -7.96 8.44
C LYS A 213 -1.95 -7.91 6.94
N ILE A 214 -1.32 -8.83 6.20
CA ILE A 214 -1.59 -9.08 4.79
C ILE A 214 -2.29 -10.43 4.63
N LYS A 215 -3.08 -10.57 3.57
CA LYS A 215 -3.87 -11.78 3.32
C LYS A 215 -3.62 -12.30 1.91
N CYS A 216 -3.20 -13.56 1.83
CA CYS A 216 -3.03 -14.24 0.54
C CYS A 216 -4.38 -14.37 -0.18
N GLN A 217 -4.46 -13.87 -1.41
CA GLN A 217 -5.68 -13.90 -2.21
C GLN A 217 -6.07 -15.33 -2.64
N SER A 218 -5.09 -16.23 -2.82
CA SER A 218 -5.33 -17.59 -3.30
C SER A 218 -5.67 -18.57 -2.17
N HIS A 219 -4.92 -18.51 -1.07
CA HIS A 219 -5.03 -19.50 0.03
C HIS A 219 -5.74 -18.95 1.28
N GLY A 220 -5.98 -17.63 1.36
CA GLY A 220 -6.63 -17.00 2.52
C GLY A 220 -5.75 -16.86 3.77
N ASN A 221 -4.53 -17.40 3.74
CA ASN A 221 -3.54 -17.30 4.81
C ASN A 221 -3.22 -15.84 5.14
N VAL A 222 -3.20 -15.51 6.43
CA VAL A 222 -2.81 -14.19 6.94
C VAL A 222 -1.33 -14.23 7.32
N GLN A 223 -0.56 -13.25 6.86
CA GLN A 223 0.84 -13.04 7.26
C GLN A 223 0.96 -11.73 8.04
N GLU A 224 1.80 -11.76 9.06
CA GLU A 224 2.07 -10.62 9.95
C GLU A 224 3.39 -9.95 9.55
N ILE A 225 3.35 -8.67 9.21
CA ILE A 225 4.47 -7.85 8.75
C ILE A 225 4.79 -6.82 9.85
N ILE A 226 5.97 -6.93 10.43
CA ILE A 226 6.48 -6.03 11.48
C ILE A 226 7.59 -5.16 10.90
N ASP A 227 8.52 -5.78 10.18
CA ASP A 227 9.66 -5.11 9.54
C ASP A 227 9.51 -5.09 8.02
N PRO A 228 10.06 -4.10 7.29
CA PRO A 228 10.04 -4.09 5.83
C PRO A 228 10.54 -5.38 5.16
N ASN A 229 11.52 -6.08 5.77
CA ASN A 229 12.07 -7.32 5.21
C ASN A 229 11.08 -8.50 5.27
N ASP A 230 10.09 -8.44 6.17
CA ASP A 230 9.06 -9.48 6.30
C ASP A 230 8.27 -9.67 5.00
N PHE A 231 8.14 -8.62 4.17
CA PHE A 231 7.46 -8.73 2.88
C PHE A 231 8.14 -9.74 1.96
N ASP A 232 9.47 -9.73 1.89
CA ASP A 232 10.22 -10.63 1.01
C ASP A 232 10.37 -12.03 1.62
N GLU A 233 10.42 -12.13 2.95
CA GLU A 233 10.47 -13.43 3.64
C GLU A 233 9.12 -14.15 3.63
N LYS A 234 8.04 -13.47 4.00
CA LYS A 234 6.70 -14.07 4.22
C LYS A 234 5.83 -14.02 2.96
N SER A 235 6.10 -13.10 2.05
CA SER A 235 5.36 -12.91 0.79
C SER A 235 6.28 -12.62 -0.42
N PRO A 236 7.26 -13.49 -0.71
CA PRO A 236 8.30 -13.24 -1.71
C PRO A 236 7.73 -12.89 -3.10
N GLU A 237 6.66 -13.59 -3.51
CA GLU A 237 6.01 -13.39 -4.82
C GLU A 237 4.62 -12.74 -4.72
N GLY A 238 4.29 -12.14 -3.58
CA GLY A 238 2.99 -11.51 -3.32
C GLY A 238 1.92 -12.45 -2.76
N GLY A 239 2.07 -13.77 -2.87
CA GLY A 239 1.23 -14.72 -2.14
C GLY A 239 1.93 -15.24 -0.88
N CYS A 240 1.32 -16.22 -0.23
CA CYS A 240 1.93 -16.88 0.92
C CYS A 240 3.10 -17.79 0.52
N GLN A 241 3.78 -18.35 1.53
CA GLN A 241 4.91 -19.26 1.31
C GLN A 241 4.54 -20.65 0.75
N GLU A 242 3.26 -20.98 0.62
CA GLU A 242 2.84 -22.22 -0.04
C GLU A 242 3.25 -22.25 -1.52
N ILE A 243 3.38 -23.46 -2.07
CA ILE A 243 3.67 -23.65 -3.49
C ILE A 243 2.40 -23.33 -4.28
N CYS A 244 2.53 -22.61 -5.40
CA CYS A 244 1.40 -22.22 -6.23
C CYS A 244 0.61 -23.42 -6.75
N GLY A 245 1.30 -24.42 -7.33
CA GLY A 245 0.68 -25.68 -7.75
C GLY A 245 -0.28 -25.57 -8.95
N ALA A 246 -0.55 -24.37 -9.46
CA ALA A 246 -1.43 -24.17 -10.61
C ALA A 246 -0.94 -24.90 -11.87
N ALA A 247 -1.88 -25.39 -12.67
CA ALA A 247 -1.58 -26.11 -13.90
C ALA A 247 -0.99 -25.16 -14.96
N LEU A 248 0.22 -25.47 -15.42
CA LEU A 248 0.86 -24.81 -16.53
C LEU A 248 0.27 -25.32 -17.85
N SER A 249 0.39 -24.53 -18.91
CA SER A 249 -0.06 -24.90 -20.26
C SER A 249 0.65 -26.12 -20.86
N CYS A 250 1.72 -26.62 -20.22
CA CYS A 250 2.37 -27.89 -20.59
C CYS A 250 1.88 -29.11 -19.80
N GLY A 251 0.95 -28.93 -18.85
CA GLY A 251 0.44 -29.99 -17.96
C GLY A 251 1.25 -30.20 -16.68
N HIS A 252 2.40 -29.52 -16.49
CA HIS A 252 3.11 -29.50 -15.22
C HIS A 252 2.45 -28.54 -14.22
N THR A 253 2.74 -28.70 -12.94
CA THR A 253 2.34 -27.75 -11.89
C THR A 253 3.38 -26.64 -11.72
N CYS A 254 2.93 -25.44 -11.40
CA CYS A 254 3.81 -24.30 -11.11
C CYS A 254 4.64 -24.55 -9.85
N PRO A 255 5.99 -24.55 -9.93
CA PRO A 255 6.87 -24.80 -8.78
C PRO A 255 7.14 -23.55 -7.94
N ARG A 256 6.66 -22.37 -8.37
CA ARG A 256 6.89 -21.09 -7.69
C ARG A 256 6.11 -21.00 -6.38
N ARG A 257 6.48 -20.03 -5.54
CA ARG A 257 5.67 -19.67 -4.37
C ARG A 257 4.35 -19.08 -4.84
N CYS A 258 3.34 -19.08 -3.99
CA CYS A 258 2.05 -18.48 -4.32
C CYS A 258 2.24 -17.05 -4.83
N HIS A 259 1.64 -16.73 -5.96
CA HIS A 259 1.68 -15.40 -6.57
C HIS A 259 0.29 -15.05 -7.11
N PRO A 260 -0.24 -13.84 -6.84
CA PRO A 260 -1.60 -13.46 -7.24
C PRO A 260 -1.68 -13.00 -8.69
N ILE A 261 -0.57 -12.54 -9.29
CA ILE A 261 -0.51 -12.22 -10.72
C ILE A 261 -0.43 -13.53 -11.50
N ASP A 262 -1.43 -13.80 -12.33
CA ASP A 262 -1.46 -15.01 -13.15
C ASP A 262 -0.59 -14.85 -14.41
N ASP A 263 0.64 -15.37 -14.34
CA ASP A 263 1.60 -15.41 -15.46
C ASP A 263 1.88 -16.83 -15.97
N HIS A 264 1.05 -17.81 -15.57
CA HIS A 264 1.26 -19.24 -15.84
C HIS A 264 1.20 -19.59 -17.34
N LEU A 265 0.49 -18.80 -18.15
CA LEU A 265 0.42 -19.00 -19.60
C LEU A 265 1.78 -18.74 -20.27
N SER A 266 2.48 -17.70 -19.83
CA SER A 266 3.80 -17.30 -20.34
C SER A 266 4.98 -17.98 -19.64
N TYR A 267 4.72 -18.73 -18.55
CA TYR A 267 5.78 -19.31 -17.75
C TYR A 267 6.58 -20.39 -18.50
N ARG A 268 7.90 -20.24 -18.50
CA ARG A 268 8.84 -21.21 -19.10
C ARG A 268 9.09 -22.35 -18.12
N CYS A 269 8.44 -23.49 -18.36
CA CYS A 269 8.55 -24.67 -17.52
C CYS A 269 9.94 -25.33 -17.64
N LEU A 270 10.69 -25.35 -16.53
CA LEU A 270 12.01 -25.97 -16.41
C LEU A 270 11.98 -27.41 -15.86
N GLN A 271 10.80 -28.05 -15.82
CA GLN A 271 10.69 -29.45 -15.43
C GLN A 271 11.09 -30.38 -16.59
N PRO A 272 11.59 -31.61 -16.32
CA PRO A 272 11.86 -32.60 -17.35
C PRO A 272 10.61 -32.90 -18.19
N CYS A 273 10.77 -33.04 -19.51
CA CYS A 273 9.64 -33.30 -20.38
C CYS A 273 9.05 -34.70 -20.13
N MET A 274 7.74 -34.77 -19.83
CA MET A 274 7.02 -36.04 -19.65
C MET A 274 6.64 -36.75 -20.97
N LYS A 275 6.95 -36.16 -22.14
CA LYS A 275 6.63 -36.77 -23.44
C LYS A 275 7.60 -37.91 -23.76
N LYS A 276 7.08 -38.95 -24.41
CA LYS A 276 7.88 -40.02 -25.03
C LYS A 276 8.21 -39.65 -26.46
N CYS A 277 9.37 -40.10 -26.96
CA CYS A 277 9.75 -39.87 -28.36
C CYS A 277 8.70 -40.44 -29.32
N LYS A 278 8.40 -39.72 -30.42
CA LYS A 278 7.42 -40.12 -31.45
C LYS A 278 7.87 -41.37 -32.23
N GLU A 279 9.16 -41.68 -32.27
CA GLU A 279 9.66 -42.88 -32.94
C GLU A 279 9.32 -44.14 -32.14
N GLU A 280 8.40 -44.95 -32.67
CA GLU A 280 7.89 -46.18 -32.05
C GLU A 280 8.98 -47.19 -31.66
N ARG A 281 10.15 -47.15 -32.31
CA ARG A 281 11.26 -48.07 -32.09
C ARG A 281 12.02 -47.83 -30.78
N PHE A 282 12.06 -46.59 -30.28
CA PHE A 282 12.98 -46.23 -29.21
C PHE A 282 12.32 -45.89 -27.87
N ARG A 283 11.00 -45.62 -27.81
CA ARG A 283 10.14 -45.37 -26.62
C ARG A 283 10.82 -44.70 -25.40
N HIS A 284 11.84 -43.89 -25.61
CA HIS A 284 12.61 -43.32 -24.52
C HIS A 284 11.91 -42.05 -24.01
N GLN A 285 12.16 -41.75 -22.74
CA GLN A 285 11.69 -40.51 -22.12
C GLN A 285 12.49 -39.33 -22.69
N CYS A 286 11.79 -38.25 -23.02
CA CYS A 286 12.44 -37.04 -23.51
C CYS A 286 13.42 -36.50 -22.46
N GLN A 287 14.67 -36.26 -22.86
CA GLN A 287 15.72 -35.74 -21.96
C GLN A 287 15.79 -34.21 -21.92
N ARG A 288 14.91 -33.51 -22.67
CA ARG A 288 14.88 -32.05 -22.75
C ARG A 288 13.99 -31.44 -21.68
N LEU A 289 14.19 -30.15 -21.42
CA LEU A 289 13.29 -29.37 -20.57
C LEU A 289 11.95 -29.14 -21.27
N CYS A 290 10.88 -29.04 -20.50
CA CYS A 290 9.54 -28.91 -21.04
C CYS A 290 9.37 -27.67 -21.94
N SER A 291 10.01 -26.55 -21.60
CA SER A 291 10.02 -25.34 -22.42
C SER A 291 10.69 -25.54 -23.79
N GLU A 292 11.73 -26.37 -23.90
CA GLU A 292 12.47 -26.61 -25.15
C GLU A 292 11.72 -27.48 -26.15
N VAL A 293 10.65 -28.14 -25.71
CA VAL A 293 9.86 -29.07 -26.53
C VAL A 293 8.59 -28.41 -27.08
N LYS A 294 8.13 -27.32 -26.46
CA LYS A 294 6.99 -26.54 -26.96
C LYS A 294 7.30 -25.86 -28.30
N ASP A 295 8.51 -25.33 -28.46
CA ASP A 295 8.94 -24.61 -29.66
C ASP A 295 9.09 -25.50 -30.91
N LEU A 296 8.94 -26.83 -30.76
CA LEU A 296 9.07 -27.80 -31.86
C LEU A 296 7.72 -28.30 -32.39
N LEU A 297 6.60 -27.86 -31.82
CA LEU A 297 5.26 -28.27 -32.26
C LEU A 297 4.57 -27.28 -33.22
N ASP A 298 5.17 -26.12 -33.47
CA ASP A 298 4.69 -25.13 -34.45
C ASP A 298 5.42 -25.21 -35.81
N LEU A 299 6.24 -26.24 -36.03
CA LEU A 299 7.08 -26.41 -37.24
C LEU A 299 6.84 -27.74 -38.00
N SER A 300 5.68 -28.38 -37.85
CA SER A 300 5.31 -29.55 -38.65
C SER A 300 3.90 -29.47 -39.21
#